data_AF-A0A228JPT5-F1
#
_entry.id   AF-A0A228JPT5-F1
#
_cell.length_a   1.000
_cell.length_b   1.000
_cell.length_c   1.000
_cell.angle_alpha   90.00
_cell.angle_beta   90.00
_cell.angle_gamma   90.00
#
_symmetry.space_group_name_H-M   'P 1'
#
loop_
_entity.id
_entity.type
_entity.pdbx_description
1 polymer ?
#
loop_
_entity_poly.entity_id
_entity_poly.type
_entity_poly.pdbx_seq_one_letter_code
_entity_poly.pdbx_strand_id
1 'polypeptide(L)'
;MGVDQMSRERAAADDERVSRHLQAFWRAAGGSQAFLESCSFSGSGELVSAFRVTDLATAAIGAAGTSVAELLHASTGTLPAVRVDRRMASLWFGTSLRPQGWSMPPQWDPVAGNYRARDRWIRLHTNAPHHRLAALSVLGCAADAQSVAQAVNRWDAAALEAAIVERGGCAAAMYSAQEWAGHPQGNAVATEPLLHARAATDAVAHDWRPSKNRPLRGIRVLDLTRILAGPVATRFLAGLGADVLRIDPYGWEEPGTVPEVVLGKRCARLNLKDAADLDTLKRLLGSADIVVHGYRADALARLGLDAAHRRELNPALIDVSLDAYGWSGEWRFRRGFDSLIQMSTGIAEAGMRVMGRDEPVNLPVQAIDHATGYLMATAAIRGLTMRMKEGVGSEVRASLARTAAELKLRSEPMSEVVELVADDQRDRAEPVESTSWGPASRLVPPVRIDDAPLRWLYPARALGAYEPEWLPSNDDL
;
A
#
# COMPACT_ATOMS: atom_id res chain seq x y z
N MET A 1 3.81 31.73 -29.23
CA MET A 1 5.11 31.04 -29.08
C MET A 1 5.54 30.87 -27.61
N GLY A 2 5.33 31.83 -26.70
CA GLY A 2 5.74 31.68 -25.28
C GLY A 2 4.97 30.66 -24.43
N VAL A 3 3.65 30.49 -24.64
CA VAL A 3 2.83 29.58 -23.83
C VAL A 3 3.14 28.10 -24.11
N ASP A 4 3.44 27.76 -25.37
CA ASP A 4 3.77 26.38 -25.81
C ASP A 4 5.22 25.98 -25.48
N GLN A 5 6.10 26.96 -25.24
CA GLN A 5 7.46 26.71 -24.77
C GLN A 5 7.50 26.50 -23.26
N MET A 6 6.78 27.35 -22.49
CA MET A 6 6.64 27.19 -21.03
C MET A 6 5.91 25.90 -20.63
N SER A 7 4.92 25.45 -21.42
CA SER A 7 4.23 24.18 -21.17
C SER A 7 5.15 22.97 -21.40
N ARG A 8 5.99 23.01 -22.43
CA ARG A 8 6.97 21.95 -22.74
C ARG A 8 8.12 21.90 -21.73
N GLU A 9 8.64 23.04 -21.31
CA GLU A 9 9.67 23.12 -20.27
C GLU A 9 9.15 22.60 -18.91
N ARG A 10 7.89 22.90 -18.57
CA ARG A 10 7.24 22.34 -17.36
C ARG A 10 7.04 20.83 -17.46
N ALA A 11 6.55 20.32 -18.60
CA ALA A 11 6.38 18.89 -18.82
C ALA A 11 7.72 18.13 -18.74
N ALA A 12 8.80 18.67 -19.31
CA ALA A 12 10.13 18.07 -19.24
C ALA A 12 10.67 18.03 -17.79
N ALA A 13 10.44 19.08 -17.00
CA ALA A 13 10.84 19.11 -15.59
C ALA A 13 9.98 18.17 -14.71
N ASP A 14 8.70 17.99 -15.04
CA ASP A 14 7.81 17.01 -14.41
C ASP A 14 8.28 15.56 -14.68
N ASP A 15 8.69 15.28 -15.92
CA ASP A 15 9.23 13.97 -16.33
C ASP A 15 10.56 13.65 -15.62
N GLU A 16 11.47 14.62 -15.50
CA GLU A 16 12.74 14.44 -14.79
C GLU A 16 12.53 14.11 -13.29
N ARG A 17 11.54 14.73 -12.65
CA ARG A 17 11.23 14.49 -11.23
C ARG A 17 10.63 13.12 -10.97
N VAL A 18 9.63 12.71 -11.76
CA VAL A 18 9.05 11.36 -11.63
C VAL A 18 10.09 10.30 -11.96
N SER A 19 10.96 10.57 -12.93
CA SER A 19 12.07 9.70 -13.28
C SER A 19 12.99 9.40 -12.08
N ARG A 20 13.24 10.37 -11.18
CA ARG A 20 14.05 10.12 -9.97
C ARG A 20 13.39 9.16 -8.98
N HIS A 21 12.10 9.34 -8.68
CA HIS A 21 11.38 8.39 -7.81
C HIS A 21 11.30 7.00 -8.45
N LEU A 22 10.99 6.93 -9.75
CA LEU A 22 10.95 5.67 -10.49
C LEU A 22 12.31 4.95 -10.41
N GLN A 23 13.41 5.66 -10.63
CA GLN A 23 14.76 5.11 -10.52
C GLN A 23 15.06 4.58 -9.12
N ALA A 24 14.68 5.31 -8.06
CA ALA A 24 14.89 4.88 -6.68
C ALA A 24 14.10 3.59 -6.38
N PHE A 25 12.83 3.55 -6.76
CA PHE A 25 11.95 2.40 -6.59
C PHE A 25 12.42 1.18 -7.36
N TRP A 26 12.79 1.37 -8.63
CA TRP A 26 13.28 0.31 -9.49
C TRP A 26 14.62 -0.25 -9.00
N ARG A 27 15.54 0.62 -8.60
CA ARG A 27 16.83 0.21 -8.01
C ARG A 27 16.63 -0.55 -6.71
N ALA A 28 15.73 -0.10 -5.83
CA ALA A 28 15.44 -0.77 -4.57
C ALA A 28 14.90 -2.20 -4.78
N ALA A 29 14.14 -2.42 -5.84
CA ALA A 29 13.68 -3.76 -6.23
C ALA A 29 14.79 -4.62 -6.88
N GLY A 30 15.99 -4.08 -7.12
CA GLY A 30 17.14 -4.74 -7.76
C GLY A 30 17.18 -4.59 -9.29
N GLY A 31 16.60 -3.51 -9.83
CA GLY A 31 16.21 -3.40 -11.24
C GLY A 31 17.31 -2.85 -12.14
N SER A 32 17.41 -3.39 -13.36
CA SER A 32 18.33 -2.86 -14.37
C SER A 32 17.76 -1.60 -15.02
N GLN A 33 18.60 -0.58 -15.20
CA GLN A 33 18.19 0.68 -15.84
C GLN A 33 17.60 0.49 -17.24
N ALA A 34 17.98 -0.57 -17.95
CA ALA A 34 17.50 -0.87 -19.30
C ALA A 34 15.96 -0.97 -19.42
N PHE A 35 15.24 -1.27 -18.33
CA PHE A 35 13.78 -1.37 -18.35
C PHE A 35 13.08 -0.04 -18.11
N LEU A 36 13.78 0.97 -17.58
CA LEU A 36 13.17 2.27 -17.26
C LEU A 36 12.73 3.02 -18.51
N GLU A 37 13.42 2.82 -19.63
CA GLU A 37 13.09 3.46 -20.91
C GLU A 37 11.74 2.99 -21.48
N SER A 38 11.21 1.85 -21.04
CA SER A 38 9.87 1.41 -21.43
C SER A 38 8.75 2.20 -20.75
N CYS A 39 9.03 2.93 -19.67
CA CYS A 39 8.03 3.64 -18.88
C CYS A 39 7.98 5.13 -19.24
N SER A 40 6.81 5.60 -19.65
CA SER A 40 6.56 7.03 -19.89
C SER A 40 5.35 7.54 -19.13
N PHE A 41 5.30 8.85 -18.97
CA PHE A 41 4.30 9.55 -18.18
C PHE A 41 3.49 10.51 -19.06
N SER A 42 2.21 10.70 -18.73
CA SER A 42 1.34 11.66 -19.39
C SER A 42 0.36 12.31 -18.41
N GLY A 43 -0.36 13.33 -18.86
CA GLY A 43 -1.33 14.05 -18.03
C GLY A 43 -0.69 15.16 -17.21
N SER A 44 -1.52 15.93 -16.52
CA SER A 44 -1.12 17.11 -15.74
C SER A 44 -1.99 17.27 -14.50
N GLY A 45 -1.60 18.22 -13.64
CA GLY A 45 -2.28 18.50 -12.38
C GLY A 45 -1.67 17.73 -11.21
N GLU A 46 -1.81 18.31 -10.03
CA GLU A 46 -1.12 17.88 -8.82
C GLU A 46 -2.07 17.82 -7.64
N LEU A 47 -1.91 16.79 -6.80
CA LEU A 47 -2.49 16.78 -5.47
C LEU A 47 -1.88 17.91 -4.63
N VAL A 48 -2.71 18.86 -4.21
CA VAL A 48 -2.30 20.03 -3.44
C VAL A 48 -1.78 19.57 -2.08
N SER A 49 -0.47 19.72 -1.88
CA SER A 49 0.24 19.28 -0.68
C SER A 49 1.61 19.96 -0.59
N ALA A 50 2.13 20.12 0.63
CA ALA A 50 3.52 20.51 0.87
C ALA A 50 4.54 19.55 0.23
N PHE A 51 4.10 18.34 -0.13
CA PHE A 51 4.93 17.31 -0.72
C PHE A 51 4.55 16.99 -2.17
N ARG A 52 5.48 16.35 -2.90
CA ARG A 52 5.29 15.86 -4.26
C ARG A 52 4.55 14.52 -4.31
N VAL A 53 3.28 14.54 -3.91
CA VAL A 53 2.46 13.33 -3.79
C VAL A 53 2.14 12.71 -5.16
N THR A 54 1.81 13.52 -6.16
CA THR A 54 1.52 13.03 -7.52
C THR A 54 2.74 12.40 -8.18
N ASP A 55 3.95 12.94 -7.96
CA ASP A 55 5.19 12.34 -8.46
C ASP A 55 5.44 10.96 -7.82
N LEU A 56 5.27 10.86 -6.49
CA LEU A 56 5.37 9.59 -5.76
C LEU A 56 4.37 8.56 -6.32
N ALA A 57 3.13 8.99 -6.52
CA ALA A 57 2.05 8.13 -6.99
C ALA A 57 2.32 7.57 -8.39
N THR A 58 2.70 8.46 -9.31
CA THR A 58 3.00 8.12 -10.69
C THR A 58 4.21 7.18 -10.77
N ALA A 59 5.28 7.47 -10.02
CA ALA A 59 6.48 6.64 -10.01
C ALA A 59 6.24 5.24 -9.40
N ALA A 60 5.46 5.13 -8.33
CA ALA A 60 5.17 3.84 -7.70
C ALA A 60 4.39 2.93 -8.65
N ILE A 61 3.37 3.47 -9.31
CA ILE A 61 2.61 2.76 -10.36
C ILE A 61 3.51 2.42 -11.56
N GLY A 62 4.39 3.35 -11.97
CA GLY A 62 5.37 3.12 -13.04
C GLY A 62 6.33 1.98 -12.73
N ALA A 63 6.81 1.88 -11.49
CA ALA A 63 7.66 0.78 -11.05
C ALA A 63 6.92 -0.58 -11.10
N ALA A 64 5.64 -0.60 -10.71
CA ALA A 64 4.80 -1.80 -10.83
C ALA A 64 4.58 -2.19 -12.31
N GLY A 65 4.24 -1.23 -13.18
CA GLY A 65 4.11 -1.48 -14.61
C GLY A 65 5.42 -1.96 -15.27
N THR A 66 6.55 -1.35 -14.90
CA THR A 66 7.89 -1.73 -15.40
C THR A 66 8.25 -3.17 -15.01
N SER A 67 7.87 -3.63 -13.81
CA SER A 67 8.08 -5.02 -13.43
C SER A 67 7.31 -6.02 -14.29
N VAL A 68 6.10 -5.65 -14.76
CA VAL A 68 5.34 -6.48 -15.71
C VAL A 68 6.02 -6.50 -17.06
N ALA A 69 6.54 -5.36 -17.53
CA ALA A 69 7.28 -5.27 -18.78
C ALA A 69 8.57 -6.13 -18.74
N GLU A 70 9.31 -6.11 -17.64
CA GLU A 70 10.47 -6.99 -17.41
C GLU A 70 10.07 -8.47 -17.46
N LEU A 71 8.99 -8.86 -16.77
CA LEU A 71 8.48 -10.23 -16.74
C LEU A 71 8.10 -10.73 -18.15
N LEU A 72 7.36 -9.91 -18.91
CA LEU A 72 6.95 -10.26 -20.27
C LEU A 72 8.13 -10.29 -21.23
N HIS A 73 9.08 -9.37 -21.10
CA HIS A 73 10.31 -9.39 -21.88
C HIS A 73 11.12 -10.65 -21.62
N ALA A 74 11.27 -11.05 -20.36
CA ALA A 74 11.96 -12.28 -19.99
C ALA A 74 11.33 -13.55 -20.59
N SER A 75 10.01 -13.56 -20.81
CA SER A 75 9.32 -14.72 -21.39
C SER A 75 9.16 -14.67 -22.91
N THR A 76 9.08 -13.49 -23.52
CA THR A 76 8.71 -13.33 -24.94
C THR A 76 9.80 -12.70 -25.80
N GLY A 77 10.84 -12.14 -25.19
CA GLY A 77 11.86 -11.33 -25.86
C GLY A 77 11.39 -9.94 -26.28
N THR A 78 10.09 -9.63 -26.18
CA THR A 78 9.54 -8.30 -26.51
C THR A 78 9.36 -7.47 -25.25
N LEU A 79 9.90 -6.26 -25.22
CA LEU A 79 9.71 -5.31 -24.12
C LEU A 79 8.47 -4.43 -24.41
N PRO A 80 7.33 -4.62 -23.73
CA PRO A 80 6.15 -3.79 -23.96
C PRO A 80 6.33 -2.39 -23.36
N ALA A 81 5.72 -1.38 -23.98
CA ALA A 81 5.72 -0.04 -23.40
C ALA A 81 4.75 0.05 -22.21
N VAL A 82 5.14 0.85 -21.22
CA VAL A 82 4.38 1.17 -20.01
C VAL A 82 4.07 2.65 -20.04
N ARG A 83 2.79 3.01 -19.94
CA ARG A 83 2.34 4.42 -19.93
C ARG A 83 1.52 4.65 -18.68
N VAL A 84 1.91 5.64 -17.86
CA VAL A 84 1.20 6.00 -16.63
C VAL A 84 0.61 7.40 -16.77
N ASP A 85 -0.70 7.51 -16.59
CA ASP A 85 -1.38 8.80 -16.52
C ASP A 85 -1.28 9.37 -15.10
N ARG A 86 -0.60 10.50 -14.96
CA ARG A 86 -0.35 11.20 -13.69
C ARG A 86 -1.63 11.58 -12.96
N ARG A 87 -2.64 12.01 -13.71
CA ARG A 87 -3.92 12.45 -13.14
C ARG A 87 -4.66 11.25 -12.56
N MET A 88 -4.77 10.19 -13.35
CA MET A 88 -5.41 8.96 -12.91
C MET A 88 -4.64 8.29 -11.78
N ALA A 89 -3.30 8.33 -11.77
CA ALA A 89 -2.48 7.83 -10.67
C ALA A 89 -2.84 8.51 -9.35
N SER A 90 -2.97 9.84 -9.37
CA SER A 90 -3.40 10.64 -8.22
C SER A 90 -4.82 10.30 -7.75
N LEU A 91 -5.76 10.14 -8.68
CA LEU A 91 -7.14 9.77 -8.36
C LEU A 91 -7.23 8.35 -7.76
N TRP A 92 -6.43 7.41 -8.26
CA TRP A 92 -6.33 6.03 -7.74
C TRP A 92 -5.64 5.93 -6.39
N PHE A 93 -4.78 6.89 -6.03
CA PHE A 93 -4.26 7.05 -4.67
C PHE A 93 -5.31 7.59 -3.69
N GLY A 94 -6.41 8.17 -4.20
CA GLY A 94 -7.59 8.50 -3.41
C GLY A 94 -8.57 7.34 -3.36
N THR A 95 -9.41 7.21 -4.38
CA THR A 95 -10.37 6.11 -4.51
C THR A 95 -10.78 5.92 -5.97
N SER A 96 -10.74 4.67 -6.46
CA SER A 96 -11.22 4.35 -7.81
C SER A 96 -12.72 4.07 -7.85
N LEU A 97 -13.35 3.76 -6.72
CA LEU A 97 -14.78 3.44 -6.64
C LEU A 97 -15.69 4.67 -6.78
N ARG A 98 -16.75 4.53 -7.57
CA ARG A 98 -17.87 5.49 -7.67
C ARG A 98 -19.18 4.75 -7.46
N PRO A 99 -19.70 4.71 -6.21
CA PRO A 99 -20.99 4.11 -5.88
C PRO A 99 -22.15 4.64 -6.71
N GLN A 100 -23.12 3.79 -7.04
CA GLN A 100 -24.35 4.18 -7.73
C GLN A 100 -25.56 3.81 -6.86
N GLY A 101 -26.23 4.81 -6.29
CA GLY A 101 -27.38 4.60 -5.41
C GLY A 101 -27.03 4.17 -3.98
N TRP A 102 -25.76 4.23 -3.59
CA TRP A 102 -25.29 4.00 -2.22
C TRP A 102 -24.08 4.90 -1.91
N SER A 103 -23.67 4.97 -0.64
CA SER A 103 -22.53 5.78 -0.20
C SER A 103 -21.53 4.94 0.60
N MET A 104 -20.26 5.29 0.48
CA MET A 104 -19.22 4.69 1.29
C MET A 104 -19.42 5.03 2.77
N PRO A 105 -19.28 4.06 3.69
CA PRO A 105 -19.23 4.33 5.12
C PRO A 105 -18.11 5.31 5.47
N PRO A 106 -18.23 6.06 6.59
CA PRO A 106 -17.17 6.95 7.05
C PRO A 106 -15.84 6.22 7.20
N GLN A 107 -14.76 6.85 6.73
CA GLN A 107 -13.41 6.28 6.83
C GLN A 107 -12.87 6.32 8.25
N TRP A 108 -13.36 7.23 9.11
CA TRP A 108 -12.82 7.47 10.44
C TRP A 108 -13.85 7.19 11.52
N ASP A 109 -13.38 6.58 12.59
CA ASP A 109 -14.14 6.43 13.83
C ASP A 109 -14.38 7.80 14.51
N PRO A 110 -15.48 8.01 15.27
CA PRO A 110 -15.80 9.31 15.85
C PRO A 110 -14.75 9.91 16.80
N VAL A 111 -13.84 9.09 17.35
CA VAL A 111 -12.73 9.57 18.20
C VAL A 111 -11.36 9.40 17.55
N ALA A 112 -11.31 9.03 16.26
CA ALA A 112 -10.07 9.07 15.49
C ALA A 112 -9.80 10.51 15.08
N GLY A 113 -8.58 11.01 15.34
CA GLY A 113 -8.30 12.41 15.05
C GLY A 113 -6.97 12.91 15.58
N ASN A 114 -6.69 14.16 15.25
CA ASN A 114 -5.56 14.93 15.77
C ASN A 114 -6.04 15.73 16.99
N TYR A 115 -5.33 15.59 18.10
CA TYR A 115 -5.67 16.22 19.37
C TYR A 115 -4.45 16.97 19.93
N ARG A 116 -4.72 18.10 20.58
CA ARG A 116 -3.68 18.90 21.24
C ARG A 116 -3.40 18.31 22.63
N ALA A 117 -2.21 17.75 22.81
CA ALA A 117 -1.67 17.43 24.12
C ALA A 117 -0.99 18.68 24.73
N ARG A 118 -0.48 18.58 25.97
CA ARG A 118 0.14 19.73 26.68
C ARG A 118 1.30 20.35 25.92
N ASP A 119 2.15 19.51 25.34
CA ASP A 119 3.40 19.90 24.71
C ASP A 119 3.31 19.97 23.18
N ARG A 120 2.55 19.05 22.55
CA ARG A 120 2.47 18.93 21.08
C ARG A 120 1.16 18.27 20.61
N TRP A 121 1.02 18.11 19.30
CA TRP A 121 -0.09 17.36 18.71
C TRP A 121 0.16 15.84 18.79
N ILE A 122 -0.92 15.08 18.94
CA ILE A 122 -0.93 13.61 18.88
C ILE A 122 -2.08 13.16 17.99
N ARG A 123 -1.89 12.10 17.21
CA ARG A 123 -2.98 11.44 16.48
C ARG A 123 -3.40 10.16 17.17
N LEU A 124 -4.71 9.97 17.35
CA LEU A 124 -5.31 8.71 17.77
C LEU A 124 -5.88 7.99 16.54
N HIS A 125 -5.55 6.71 16.37
CA HIS A 125 -6.09 5.87 15.31
C HIS A 125 -6.99 4.77 15.90
N THR A 126 -8.29 5.03 15.90
CA THR A 126 -9.29 4.23 16.64
C THR A 126 -10.30 3.50 15.74
N ASN A 127 -10.03 3.41 14.43
CA ASN A 127 -10.92 2.77 13.46
C ASN A 127 -11.29 1.32 13.78
N ALA A 128 -10.37 0.57 14.39
CA ALA A 128 -10.66 -0.77 14.90
C ALA A 128 -11.26 -0.69 16.31
N PRO A 129 -12.36 -1.40 16.63
CA PRO A 129 -13.01 -1.33 17.95
C PRO A 129 -12.06 -1.57 19.13
N HIS A 130 -11.11 -2.50 19.00
CA HIS A 130 -10.14 -2.78 20.05
C HIS A 130 -9.10 -1.67 20.22
N HIS A 131 -8.73 -0.93 19.16
CA HIS A 131 -7.87 0.24 19.28
C HIS A 131 -8.60 1.40 19.97
N ARG A 132 -9.89 1.61 19.65
CA ARG A 132 -10.74 2.58 20.34
C ARG A 132 -10.84 2.27 21.84
N LEU A 133 -11.14 1.02 22.19
CA LEU A 133 -11.22 0.59 23.59
C LEU A 133 -9.90 0.81 24.33
N ALA A 134 -8.76 0.47 23.72
CA ALA A 134 -7.46 0.72 24.32
C ALA A 134 -7.22 2.21 24.58
N ALA A 135 -7.47 3.09 23.60
CA ALA A 135 -7.31 4.53 23.76
C ALA A 135 -8.22 5.10 24.87
N LEU A 136 -9.50 4.75 24.86
CA LEU A 136 -10.46 5.21 25.87
C LEU A 136 -10.15 4.67 27.27
N SER A 137 -9.60 3.46 27.39
CA SER A 137 -9.19 2.91 28.69
C SER A 137 -8.03 3.69 29.33
N VAL A 138 -7.12 4.24 28.52
CA VAL A 138 -6.03 5.10 28.99
C VAL A 138 -6.53 6.49 29.35
N LEU A 139 -7.42 7.04 28.52
CA LEU A 139 -7.95 8.40 28.69
C LEU A 139 -9.00 8.49 29.82
N GLY A 140 -9.70 7.40 30.13
CA GLY A 140 -10.72 7.36 31.17
C GLY A 140 -11.90 8.31 30.91
N CYS A 141 -12.30 8.48 29.65
CA CYS A 141 -13.30 9.46 29.23
C CYS A 141 -14.41 8.82 28.37
N ALA A 142 -15.47 9.60 28.10
CA ALA A 142 -16.52 9.20 27.18
C ALA A 142 -16.01 9.08 25.73
N ALA A 143 -16.69 8.27 24.93
CA ALA A 143 -16.33 7.93 23.56
C ALA A 143 -16.78 9.00 22.55
N ASP A 144 -16.46 10.27 22.82
CA ASP A 144 -16.76 11.40 21.97
C ASP A 144 -15.54 12.34 21.84
N ALA A 145 -15.47 13.07 20.73
CA ALA A 145 -14.29 13.87 20.40
C ALA A 145 -14.00 14.98 21.43
N GLN A 146 -15.02 15.53 22.09
CA GLN A 146 -14.85 16.61 23.07
C GLN A 146 -14.23 16.08 24.36
N SER A 147 -14.78 14.99 24.90
CA SER A 147 -14.25 14.31 26.08
C SER A 147 -12.83 13.82 25.85
N VAL A 148 -12.55 13.25 24.67
CA VAL A 148 -11.20 12.83 24.27
C VAL A 148 -10.24 14.02 24.22
N ALA A 149 -10.62 15.13 23.58
CA ALA A 149 -9.78 16.32 23.52
C ALA A 149 -9.44 16.87 24.92
N GLN A 150 -10.42 16.92 25.84
CA GLN A 150 -10.20 17.36 27.21
C GLN A 150 -9.27 16.43 28.00
N ALA A 151 -9.35 15.11 27.76
CA ALA A 151 -8.48 14.13 28.39
C ALA A 151 -7.06 14.23 27.82
N VAL A 152 -6.90 14.27 26.49
CA VAL A 152 -5.60 14.36 25.81
C VAL A 152 -4.81 15.60 26.23
N ASN A 153 -5.48 16.75 26.41
CA ASN A 153 -4.84 18.00 26.84
C ASN A 153 -4.21 17.95 28.25
N ARG A 154 -4.40 16.84 29.00
CA ARG A 154 -3.80 16.63 30.32
C ARG A 154 -2.52 15.79 30.27
N TRP A 155 -2.15 15.30 29.09
CA TRP A 155 -0.98 14.45 28.88
C TRP A 155 0.12 15.18 28.13
N ASP A 156 1.35 14.72 28.33
CA ASP A 156 2.43 14.91 27.36
C ASP A 156 2.26 13.87 26.25
N ALA A 157 2.42 14.26 24.98
CA ALA A 157 2.03 13.44 23.84
C ALA A 157 2.79 12.10 23.79
N ALA A 158 4.10 12.11 24.04
CA ALA A 158 4.92 10.89 24.00
C ALA A 158 4.54 9.91 25.13
N ALA A 159 4.20 10.42 26.31
CA ALA A 159 3.74 9.59 27.43
C ALA A 159 2.37 8.96 27.13
N LEU A 160 1.45 9.74 26.54
CA LEU A 160 0.14 9.22 26.11
C LEU A 160 0.28 8.19 24.99
N GLU A 161 1.13 8.47 24.00
CA GLU A 161 1.46 7.54 22.91
C GLU A 161 1.94 6.20 23.47
N ALA A 162 2.91 6.21 24.38
CA ALA A 162 3.43 5.01 25.03
C ALA A 162 2.34 4.24 25.78
N ALA A 163 1.53 4.93 26.60
CA ALA A 163 0.46 4.32 27.38
C ALA A 163 -0.61 3.66 26.49
N ILE A 164 -1.01 4.31 25.39
CA ILE A 164 -1.97 3.75 24.43
C ILE A 164 -1.39 2.53 23.72
N VAL A 165 -0.13 2.59 23.29
CA VAL A 165 0.54 1.48 22.61
C VAL A 165 0.72 0.28 23.52
N GLU A 166 1.08 0.49 24.80
CA GLU A 166 1.21 -0.57 25.80
C GLU A 166 -0.12 -1.31 26.04
N ARG A 167 -1.25 -0.61 25.96
CA ARG A 167 -2.60 -1.19 25.99
C ARG A 167 -3.04 -1.83 24.66
N GLY A 168 -2.17 -1.90 23.67
CA GLY A 168 -2.45 -2.46 22.35
C GLY A 168 -3.23 -1.54 21.41
N GLY A 169 -3.38 -0.26 21.76
CA GLY A 169 -3.95 0.79 20.93
C GLY A 169 -2.94 1.35 19.92
N CYS A 170 -3.40 2.34 19.15
CA CYS A 170 -2.60 2.98 18.09
C CYS A 170 -2.70 4.50 18.20
N ALA A 171 -1.58 5.15 18.46
CA ALA A 171 -1.44 6.59 18.51
C ALA A 171 -0.04 6.98 18.03
N ALA A 172 0.19 8.24 17.68
CA ALA A 172 1.52 8.76 17.38
C ALA A 172 1.61 10.24 17.75
N ALA A 173 2.64 10.60 18.53
CA ALA A 173 2.99 11.99 18.74
C ALA A 173 3.51 12.61 17.42
N MET A 174 3.26 13.90 17.25
CA MET A 174 3.78 14.63 16.10
C MET A 174 5.21 15.09 16.39
N TYR A 175 6.14 14.71 15.53
CA TYR A 175 7.50 15.22 15.53
C TYR A 175 7.74 16.08 14.30
N SER A 176 8.67 17.02 14.36
CA SER A 176 9.25 17.62 13.15
C SER A 176 10.17 16.63 12.44
N ALA A 177 10.51 16.88 11.17
CA ALA A 177 11.46 16.05 10.44
C ALA A 177 12.84 16.00 11.12
N GLN A 178 13.26 17.10 11.78
CA GLN A 178 14.52 17.16 12.52
C GLN A 178 14.47 16.34 13.81
N GLU A 179 13.39 16.44 14.59
CA GLU A 179 13.19 15.60 15.78
C GLU A 179 13.14 14.12 15.41
N TRP A 180 12.45 13.76 14.31
CA TRP A 180 12.40 12.38 13.84
C TRP A 180 13.79 11.87 13.43
N ALA A 181 14.58 12.68 12.73
CA ALA A 181 15.97 12.33 12.40
C ALA A 181 16.84 12.13 13.65
N GLY A 182 16.56 12.83 14.75
CA GLY A 182 17.22 12.62 16.05
C GLY A 182 16.63 11.48 16.87
N HIS A 183 15.43 11.01 16.56
CA HIS A 183 14.73 9.97 17.30
C HIS A 183 15.41 8.59 17.09
N PRO A 184 15.53 7.73 18.12
CA PRO A 184 16.17 6.42 17.97
C PRO A 184 15.57 5.57 16.84
N GLN A 185 14.24 5.55 16.73
CA GLN A 185 13.57 4.84 15.64
C GLN A 185 13.78 5.50 14.27
N GLY A 186 13.79 6.84 14.19
CA GLY A 186 13.99 7.52 12.91
C GLY A 186 15.40 7.30 12.37
N ASN A 187 16.41 7.29 13.24
CA ASN A 187 17.77 6.88 12.90
C ASN A 187 17.85 5.44 12.38
N ALA A 188 17.17 4.50 13.05
CA ALA A 188 17.14 3.10 12.62
C ALA A 188 16.59 2.97 11.18
N VAL A 189 15.40 3.55 10.93
CA VAL A 189 14.76 3.55 9.61
C VAL A 189 15.61 4.24 8.54
N ALA A 190 16.30 5.33 8.86
CA ALA A 190 17.11 6.08 7.91
C ALA A 190 18.26 5.23 7.32
N THR A 191 18.72 4.21 8.06
CA THR A 191 19.77 3.29 7.60
C THR A 191 19.24 2.09 6.81
N GLU A 192 17.92 1.89 6.76
CA GLU A 192 17.33 0.78 6.04
C GLU A 192 17.31 1.04 4.53
N PRO A 193 17.52 -0.01 3.70
CA PRO A 193 17.19 0.06 2.29
C PRO A 193 15.67 0.27 2.12
N LEU A 194 15.25 0.85 0.99
CA LEU A 194 13.83 1.01 0.70
C LEU A 194 13.07 -0.33 0.65
N LEU A 195 13.73 -1.37 0.15
CA LEU A 195 13.25 -2.75 0.19
C LEU A 195 14.38 -3.64 0.72
N HIS A 196 14.10 -4.44 1.75
CA HIS A 196 14.99 -5.53 2.16
C HIS A 196 14.70 -6.74 1.26
N ALA A 197 15.56 -7.01 0.29
CA ALA A 197 15.39 -8.14 -0.62
C ALA A 197 16.41 -9.25 -0.35
N ARG A 198 15.94 -10.51 -0.38
CA ARG A 198 16.75 -11.72 -0.30
C ARG A 198 16.23 -12.75 -1.29
N ALA A 199 17.12 -13.34 -2.07
CA ALA A 199 16.81 -14.51 -2.89
C ALA A 199 16.98 -15.78 -2.04
N ALA A 200 16.16 -16.78 -2.29
CA ALA A 200 16.41 -18.13 -1.78
C ALA A 200 17.62 -18.74 -2.52
N THR A 201 18.27 -19.71 -1.89
CA THR A 201 19.40 -20.45 -2.49
C THR A 201 18.95 -21.67 -3.27
N ASP A 202 17.82 -22.25 -2.88
CA ASP A 202 17.34 -23.50 -3.43
C ASP A 202 16.54 -23.23 -4.71
N ALA A 203 17.06 -23.73 -5.83
CA ALA A 203 16.37 -23.67 -7.11
C ALA A 203 15.38 -24.85 -7.21
N VAL A 204 14.12 -24.51 -7.50
CA VAL A 204 13.06 -25.48 -7.78
C VAL A 204 12.53 -25.22 -9.19
N ALA A 205 12.38 -26.28 -9.98
CA ALA A 205 11.78 -26.18 -11.29
C ALA A 205 10.34 -25.67 -11.18
N HIS A 206 9.99 -24.67 -12.00
CA HIS A 206 8.63 -24.16 -12.10
C HIS A 206 8.27 -23.93 -13.57
N ASP A 207 7.22 -24.62 -14.02
CA ASP A 207 6.80 -24.65 -15.43
C ASP A 207 5.85 -23.51 -15.81
N TRP A 208 5.56 -22.61 -14.86
CA TRP A 208 4.73 -21.44 -15.15
C TRP A 208 5.40 -20.47 -16.13
N ARG A 209 4.62 -19.90 -17.04
CA ARG A 209 5.02 -18.82 -17.96
C ARG A 209 3.96 -17.73 -18.02
N PRO A 210 4.34 -16.44 -18.06
CA PRO A 210 3.39 -15.35 -18.18
C PRO A 210 2.70 -15.37 -19.56
N SER A 211 1.43 -15.03 -19.58
CA SER A 211 0.69 -14.83 -20.84
C SER A 211 0.53 -13.34 -21.13
N LYS A 212 0.64 -12.90 -22.39
CA LYS A 212 0.60 -11.46 -22.73
C LYS A 212 -0.62 -10.76 -22.13
N ASN A 213 -1.82 -11.23 -22.44
CA ASN A 213 -3.07 -10.58 -22.06
C ASN A 213 -3.43 -10.73 -20.56
N ARG A 214 -2.84 -11.72 -19.87
CA ARG A 214 -3.06 -12.03 -18.46
C ARG A 214 -1.71 -12.45 -17.84
N PRO A 215 -0.80 -11.49 -17.56
CA PRO A 215 0.58 -11.81 -17.18
C PRO A 215 0.72 -12.72 -15.98
N LEU A 216 -0.24 -12.71 -15.06
CA LEU A 216 -0.24 -13.49 -13.82
C LEU A 216 -1.29 -14.61 -13.79
N ARG A 217 -1.87 -14.98 -14.94
CA ARG A 217 -2.74 -16.18 -15.01
C ARG A 217 -1.98 -17.41 -14.52
N GLY A 218 -2.63 -18.27 -13.74
CA GLY A 218 -2.01 -19.43 -13.09
C GLY A 218 -1.33 -19.13 -11.75
N ILE A 219 -1.12 -17.86 -11.39
CA ILE A 219 -0.46 -17.49 -10.12
C ILE A 219 -1.47 -17.42 -8.98
N ARG A 220 -1.16 -18.08 -7.87
CA ARG A 220 -1.92 -18.03 -6.61
C ARG A 220 -1.28 -17.07 -5.61
N VAL A 221 -2.05 -16.08 -5.15
CA VAL A 221 -1.58 -15.06 -4.19
C VAL A 221 -2.38 -15.17 -2.91
N LEU A 222 -1.73 -15.58 -1.83
CA LEU A 222 -2.32 -15.60 -0.50
C LEU A 222 -2.15 -14.22 0.15
N ASP A 223 -3.25 -13.50 0.32
CA ASP A 223 -3.28 -12.16 0.87
C ASP A 223 -3.66 -12.21 2.37
N LEU A 224 -2.68 -11.98 3.24
CA LEU A 224 -2.85 -11.89 4.70
C LEU A 224 -2.78 -10.43 5.18
N THR A 225 -3.11 -9.49 4.29
CA THR A 225 -3.02 -8.06 4.55
C THR A 225 -4.38 -7.43 4.80
N ARG A 226 -4.37 -6.22 5.35
CA ARG A 226 -5.55 -5.47 5.81
C ARG A 226 -5.40 -4.01 5.47
N ILE A 227 -6.51 -3.27 5.48
CA ILE A 227 -6.56 -1.83 5.27
C ILE A 227 -6.15 -1.44 3.84
N LEU A 228 -4.89 -1.05 3.58
CA LEU A 228 -4.56 -0.34 2.33
C LEU A 228 -3.29 -0.81 1.60
N ALA A 229 -2.08 -0.69 2.14
CA ALA A 229 -0.85 -0.98 1.38
C ALA A 229 -0.82 -2.38 0.76
N GLY A 230 -0.94 -3.41 1.58
CA GLY A 230 -1.02 -4.80 1.13
C GLY A 230 -2.18 -5.05 0.17
N PRO A 231 -3.42 -4.61 0.50
CA PRO A 231 -4.55 -4.77 -0.41
C PRO A 231 -4.40 -4.04 -1.74
N VAL A 232 -3.70 -2.90 -1.80
CA VAL A 232 -3.37 -2.21 -3.06
C VAL A 232 -2.45 -3.08 -3.90
N ALA A 233 -1.42 -3.68 -3.30
CA ALA A 233 -0.49 -4.58 -3.98
C ALA A 233 -1.24 -5.75 -4.62
N THR A 234 -2.02 -6.48 -3.83
CA THR A 234 -2.69 -7.69 -4.28
C THR A 234 -3.86 -7.39 -5.23
N ARG A 235 -4.49 -6.21 -5.15
CA ARG A 235 -5.45 -5.74 -6.17
C ARG A 235 -4.76 -5.55 -7.51
N PHE A 236 -3.55 -4.98 -7.54
CA PHE A 236 -2.79 -4.85 -8.78
C PHE A 236 -2.47 -6.23 -9.38
N LEU A 237 -2.02 -7.19 -8.56
CA LEU A 237 -1.75 -8.56 -9.00
C LEU A 237 -3.01 -9.27 -9.54
N ALA A 238 -4.15 -9.10 -8.88
CA ALA A 238 -5.44 -9.63 -9.36
C ALA A 238 -5.82 -9.06 -10.74
N GLY A 239 -5.57 -7.76 -10.96
CA GLY A 239 -5.82 -7.10 -12.24
C GLY A 239 -4.96 -7.64 -13.38
N LEU A 240 -3.80 -8.23 -13.08
CA LEU A 240 -2.93 -8.92 -14.05
C LEU A 240 -3.29 -10.41 -14.23
N GLY A 241 -4.27 -10.91 -13.48
CA GLY A 241 -4.83 -12.25 -13.59
C GLY A 241 -4.43 -13.27 -12.55
N ALA A 242 -3.79 -12.86 -11.46
CA ALA A 242 -3.56 -13.74 -10.32
C ALA A 242 -4.88 -14.13 -9.64
N ASP A 243 -4.98 -15.38 -9.16
CA ASP A 243 -6.02 -15.79 -8.21
C ASP A 243 -5.62 -15.33 -6.81
N VAL A 244 -6.27 -14.27 -6.33
CA VAL A 244 -5.98 -13.67 -5.03
C VAL A 244 -7.01 -14.12 -4.00
N LEU A 245 -6.54 -14.88 -3.02
CA LEU A 245 -7.33 -15.31 -1.86
C LEU A 245 -6.90 -14.50 -0.63
N ARG A 246 -7.76 -13.59 -0.18
CA ARG A 246 -7.55 -12.82 1.05
C ARG A 246 -8.17 -13.55 2.24
N ILE A 247 -7.40 -13.68 3.32
CA ILE A 247 -7.85 -14.30 4.58
C ILE A 247 -7.96 -13.25 5.68
N ASP A 248 -9.17 -13.08 6.21
CA ASP A 248 -9.46 -12.22 7.35
C ASP A 248 -9.94 -13.04 8.56
N PRO A 249 -9.74 -12.56 9.81
CA PRO A 249 -10.30 -13.23 10.97
C PRO A 249 -11.81 -12.97 11.08
N TYR A 250 -12.51 -13.86 11.77
CA TYR A 250 -13.91 -13.63 12.12
C TYR A 250 -14.08 -12.37 12.99
N GLY A 251 -15.13 -11.60 12.71
CA GLY A 251 -15.45 -10.36 13.41
C GLY A 251 -14.61 -9.15 13.03
N TRP A 252 -13.66 -9.30 12.10
CA TRP A 252 -12.94 -8.16 11.52
C TRP A 252 -13.70 -7.57 10.34
N GLU A 253 -13.77 -6.23 10.30
CA GLU A 253 -14.43 -5.44 9.28
C GLU A 253 -13.64 -4.15 9.00
N GLU A 254 -13.72 -3.66 7.76
CA GLU A 254 -13.08 -2.41 7.30
C GLU A 254 -14.05 -1.66 6.36
N PRO A 255 -15.24 -1.25 6.83
CA PRO A 255 -16.34 -0.83 5.95
C PRO A 255 -16.01 0.38 5.06
N GLY A 256 -15.16 1.28 5.54
CA GLY A 256 -14.71 2.46 4.79
C GLY A 256 -13.59 2.20 3.78
N THR A 257 -13.09 0.95 3.65
CA THR A 257 -11.93 0.64 2.79
C THR A 257 -12.14 -0.61 1.94
N VAL A 258 -12.78 -1.65 2.47
CA VAL A 258 -13.00 -2.94 1.78
C VAL A 258 -13.62 -2.77 0.39
N PRO A 259 -14.68 -1.98 0.17
CA PRO A 259 -15.25 -1.80 -1.17
C PRO A 259 -14.23 -1.29 -2.21
N GLU A 260 -13.25 -0.48 -1.80
CA GLU A 260 -12.23 0.05 -2.70
C GLU A 260 -11.17 -1.02 -3.05
N VAL A 261 -10.71 -1.79 -2.06
CA VAL A 261 -9.46 -2.56 -2.15
C VAL A 261 -9.61 -4.04 -2.43
N VAL A 262 -10.83 -4.61 -2.39
CA VAL A 262 -11.07 -6.04 -2.61
C VAL A 262 -11.49 -6.40 -4.04
N LEU A 263 -11.51 -5.42 -4.95
CA LEU A 263 -11.72 -5.66 -6.38
C LEU A 263 -10.76 -6.75 -6.90
N GLY A 264 -11.31 -7.76 -7.57
CA GLY A 264 -10.59 -8.89 -8.15
C GLY A 264 -10.16 -9.98 -7.17
N LYS A 265 -10.59 -9.93 -5.89
CA LYS A 265 -10.17 -10.88 -4.86
C LYS A 265 -11.31 -11.73 -4.37
N ARG A 266 -10.98 -12.97 -3.98
CA ARG A 266 -11.84 -13.82 -3.16
C ARG A 266 -11.47 -13.59 -1.71
N CYS A 267 -12.43 -13.16 -0.88
CA CYS A 267 -12.20 -12.89 0.54
C CYS A 267 -12.86 -13.97 1.39
N ALA A 268 -12.06 -14.73 2.14
CA ALA A 268 -12.50 -15.80 3.02
C ALA A 268 -12.11 -15.51 4.47
N ARG A 269 -12.62 -16.34 5.40
CA ARG A 269 -12.31 -16.20 6.83
C ARG A 269 -11.71 -17.47 7.40
N LEU A 270 -10.76 -17.27 8.32
CA LEU A 270 -10.20 -18.32 9.16
C LEU A 270 -9.99 -17.79 10.58
N ASN A 271 -10.28 -18.62 11.58
CA ASN A 271 -9.89 -18.41 12.96
C ASN A 271 -8.56 -19.12 13.23
N LEU A 272 -7.44 -18.41 13.06
CA LEU A 272 -6.10 -18.99 13.21
C LEU A 272 -5.72 -19.40 14.65
N LYS A 273 -6.64 -19.27 15.63
CA LYS A 273 -6.51 -19.87 16.97
C LYS A 273 -7.03 -21.30 17.01
N ASP A 274 -7.85 -21.68 16.04
CA ASP A 274 -8.31 -23.05 15.84
C ASP A 274 -7.26 -23.82 15.03
N ALA A 275 -6.98 -25.05 15.45
CA ALA A 275 -5.94 -25.87 14.82
C ALA A 275 -6.31 -26.29 13.39
N ALA A 276 -7.59 -26.58 13.12
CA ALA A 276 -8.04 -26.98 11.79
C ALA A 276 -7.96 -25.82 10.79
N ASP A 277 -8.33 -24.62 11.22
CA ASP A 277 -8.19 -23.40 10.40
C ASP A 277 -6.73 -23.02 10.17
N LEU A 278 -5.86 -23.19 11.17
CA LEU A 278 -4.42 -22.99 11.00
C LEU A 278 -3.83 -24.01 10.01
N ASP A 279 -4.27 -25.26 10.05
CA ASP A 279 -3.85 -26.27 9.09
C ASP A 279 -4.40 -26.01 7.69
N THR A 280 -5.61 -25.44 7.57
CA THR A 280 -6.13 -24.91 6.29
C THR A 280 -5.22 -23.82 5.75
N LEU A 281 -4.81 -22.85 6.57
CA LEU A 281 -3.88 -21.80 6.16
C LEU A 281 -2.53 -22.38 5.68
N LYS A 282 -1.97 -23.37 6.39
CA LYS A 282 -0.72 -24.05 5.99
C LYS A 282 -0.85 -24.73 4.63
N ARG A 283 -1.97 -25.42 4.37
CA ARG A 283 -2.25 -26.04 3.06
C ARG A 283 -2.36 -24.99 1.95
N LEU A 284 -3.08 -23.90 2.19
CA LEU A 284 -3.19 -22.79 1.25
C LEU A 284 -1.81 -22.19 0.93
N LEU A 285 -0.99 -21.97 1.96
CA LEU A 285 0.35 -21.42 1.83
C LEU A 285 1.29 -22.35 1.06
N GLY A 286 1.24 -23.67 1.33
CA GLY A 286 2.09 -24.66 0.65
C GLY A 286 1.87 -24.73 -0.86
N SER A 287 0.71 -24.30 -1.36
CA SER A 287 0.41 -24.24 -2.80
C SER A 287 0.25 -22.81 -3.34
N ALA A 288 0.62 -21.79 -2.56
CA ALA A 288 0.63 -20.40 -3.02
C ALA A 288 1.94 -20.10 -3.74
N ASP A 289 1.89 -19.29 -4.80
CA ASP A 289 3.10 -18.78 -5.45
C ASP A 289 3.66 -17.56 -4.73
N ILE A 290 2.76 -16.73 -4.22
CA ILE A 290 3.06 -15.48 -3.54
C ILE A 290 2.29 -15.45 -2.24
N VAL A 291 2.95 -15.10 -1.14
CA VAL A 291 2.30 -14.67 0.09
C VAL A 291 2.55 -13.19 0.29
N VAL A 292 1.50 -12.44 0.60
CA VAL A 292 1.60 -11.03 0.97
C VAL A 292 1.09 -10.86 2.39
N HIS A 293 1.90 -10.30 3.29
CA HIS A 293 1.48 -10.11 4.68
C HIS A 293 1.93 -8.77 5.28
N GLY A 294 1.05 -8.13 6.06
CA GLY A 294 1.27 -6.80 6.65
C GLY A 294 1.18 -6.79 8.18
N TYR A 295 1.47 -7.94 8.81
CA TYR A 295 1.42 -8.06 10.25
C TYR A 295 2.67 -7.48 10.91
N ARG A 296 2.60 -7.28 12.25
CA ARG A 296 3.79 -7.08 13.08
C ARG A 296 4.82 -8.17 12.76
N ALA A 297 6.11 -7.82 12.75
CA ALA A 297 7.18 -8.70 12.31
C ALA A 297 7.23 -10.08 13.02
N ASP A 298 6.64 -10.20 14.20
CA ASP A 298 6.59 -11.43 15.01
C ASP A 298 5.26 -12.22 14.90
N ALA A 299 4.29 -11.74 14.14
CA ALA A 299 2.93 -12.28 14.19
C ALA A 299 2.78 -13.66 13.57
N LEU A 300 3.37 -13.90 12.40
CA LEU A 300 3.33 -15.23 11.78
C LEU A 300 4.23 -16.22 12.54
N ALA A 301 5.35 -15.76 13.10
CA ALA A 301 6.21 -16.59 13.94
C ALA A 301 5.45 -17.14 15.17
N ARG A 302 4.59 -16.32 15.81
CA ARG A 302 3.71 -16.79 16.90
C ARG A 302 2.69 -17.86 16.49
N LEU A 303 2.40 -17.99 15.19
CA LEU A 303 1.53 -19.03 14.63
C LEU A 303 2.35 -20.25 14.14
N GLY A 304 3.66 -20.28 14.40
CA GLY A 304 4.57 -21.30 13.87
C GLY A 304 4.83 -21.17 12.37
N LEU A 305 4.53 -20.01 11.77
CA LEU A 305 4.69 -19.73 10.35
C LEU A 305 5.80 -18.68 10.15
N ASP A 306 6.94 -18.82 10.82
CA ASP A 306 8.09 -17.93 10.58
C ASP A 306 8.66 -18.09 9.16
N ALA A 307 9.59 -17.22 8.77
CA ALA A 307 10.13 -17.22 7.41
C ALA A 307 10.76 -18.57 7.01
N ALA A 308 11.43 -19.26 7.94
CA ALA A 308 12.03 -20.56 7.68
C ALA A 308 10.94 -21.60 7.41
N HIS A 309 9.91 -21.66 8.25
CA HIS A 309 8.82 -22.62 8.07
C HIS A 309 7.99 -22.35 6.81
N ARG A 310 7.74 -21.08 6.45
CA ARG A 310 7.09 -20.75 5.17
C ARG A 310 7.91 -21.22 3.97
N ARG A 311 9.25 -21.12 4.07
CA ARG A 311 10.17 -21.62 3.04
C ARG A 311 10.20 -23.15 2.97
N GLU A 312 10.12 -23.84 4.10
CA GLU A 312 9.99 -25.31 4.14
C GLU A 312 8.71 -25.78 3.44
N LEU A 313 7.59 -25.08 3.68
CA LEU A 313 6.30 -25.40 3.04
C LEU A 313 6.34 -25.15 1.53
N ASN A 314 7.07 -24.14 1.07
CA ASN A 314 7.27 -23.86 -0.35
C ASN A 314 8.64 -23.19 -0.59
N PRO A 315 9.66 -23.96 -1.07
CA PRO A 315 10.99 -23.42 -1.32
C PRO A 315 11.06 -22.34 -2.40
N ALA A 316 10.10 -22.32 -3.33
CA ALA A 316 10.00 -21.34 -4.42
C ALA A 316 9.02 -20.19 -4.12
N LEU A 317 8.58 -20.04 -2.87
CA LEU A 317 7.63 -19.00 -2.45
C LEU A 317 8.20 -17.59 -2.67
N ILE A 318 7.36 -16.69 -3.17
CA ILE A 318 7.65 -15.26 -3.19
C ILE A 318 6.96 -14.64 -1.98
N ASP A 319 7.75 -14.31 -0.98
CA ASP A 319 7.29 -13.77 0.30
C ASP A 319 7.46 -12.25 0.30
N VAL A 320 6.35 -11.52 0.30
CA VAL A 320 6.36 -10.06 0.31
C VAL A 320 5.66 -9.56 1.55
N SER A 321 6.34 -8.73 2.33
CA SER A 321 5.78 -8.19 3.56
C SER A 321 6.03 -6.72 3.77
N LEU A 322 5.22 -6.12 4.65
CA LEU A 322 5.45 -4.79 5.15
C LEU A 322 5.26 -4.70 6.67
N ASP A 323 5.92 -3.73 7.27
CA ASP A 323 5.55 -3.19 8.57
C ASP A 323 5.39 -1.65 8.51
N ALA A 324 5.06 -1.05 9.65
CA ALA A 324 4.87 0.39 9.73
C ALA A 324 6.18 1.16 9.94
N TYR A 325 7.00 0.74 10.91
CA TYR A 325 8.09 1.53 11.46
C TYR A 325 9.50 1.05 11.11
N GLY A 326 9.64 0.11 10.15
CA GLY A 326 10.93 -0.46 9.78
C GLY A 326 11.27 -1.71 10.56
N TRP A 327 12.18 -2.50 9.99
CA TRP A 327 12.54 -3.84 10.47
C TRP A 327 13.61 -3.83 11.57
N SER A 328 14.13 -2.65 11.89
CA SER A 328 15.13 -2.38 12.92
C SER A 328 14.61 -1.39 13.98
N GLY A 329 15.37 -1.21 15.06
CA GLY A 329 14.99 -0.32 16.15
C GLY A 329 13.90 -0.88 17.08
N GLU A 330 13.53 -0.09 18.08
CA GLU A 330 12.61 -0.49 19.15
C GLU A 330 11.15 -0.60 18.68
N TRP A 331 10.77 0.17 17.65
CA TRP A 331 9.39 0.19 17.16
C TRP A 331 9.11 -0.83 16.05
N ARG A 332 10.05 -1.74 15.72
CA ARG A 332 9.87 -2.77 14.69
C ARG A 332 8.66 -3.71 14.89
N PHE A 333 8.17 -3.83 16.12
CA PHE A 333 6.99 -4.64 16.44
C PHE A 333 5.73 -3.79 16.68
N ARG A 334 5.84 -2.47 16.51
CA ARG A 334 4.78 -1.54 16.79
C ARG A 334 3.75 -1.54 15.66
N ARG A 335 2.47 -1.39 16.04
CA ARG A 335 1.40 -1.15 15.06
C ARG A 335 1.55 0.25 14.50
N GLY A 336 1.24 0.41 13.22
CA GLY A 336 1.15 1.73 12.62
C GLY A 336 0.22 1.73 11.42
N PHE A 337 -0.10 2.93 10.99
CA PHE A 337 -0.95 3.26 9.87
C PHE A 337 -0.32 4.46 9.18
N ASP A 338 -0.54 4.65 7.89
CA ASP A 338 -0.03 5.82 7.14
C ASP A 338 -0.27 7.13 7.91
N SER A 339 -1.51 7.36 8.35
CA SER A 339 -1.86 8.50 9.21
C SER A 339 -1.01 8.71 10.48
N LEU A 340 -0.48 7.65 11.10
CA LEU A 340 0.42 7.72 12.26
C LEU A 340 1.87 7.93 11.84
N ILE A 341 2.28 7.34 10.71
CA ILE A 341 3.59 7.57 10.12
C ILE A 341 3.75 9.04 9.76
N GLN A 342 2.72 9.67 9.17
CA GLN A 342 2.76 11.09 8.85
C GLN A 342 3.03 12.00 10.06
N MET A 343 2.52 11.63 11.24
CA MET A 343 2.79 12.33 12.50
C MET A 343 4.21 12.07 12.99
N SER A 344 4.62 10.80 12.95
CA SER A 344 5.90 10.36 13.50
C SER A 344 7.09 10.93 12.71
N THR A 345 6.98 10.95 11.37
CA THR A 345 8.09 11.29 10.47
C THR A 345 8.16 12.78 10.10
N GLY A 346 7.32 13.62 10.69
CA GLY A 346 7.27 15.06 10.42
C GLY A 346 6.64 15.50 9.10
N ILE A 347 5.90 14.62 8.45
CA ILE A 347 5.11 14.99 7.27
C ILE A 347 3.97 15.95 7.67
N ALA A 348 3.24 15.62 8.73
CA ALA A 348 2.12 16.44 9.18
C ALA A 348 2.58 17.82 9.69
N GLU A 349 3.69 17.87 10.42
CA GLU A 349 4.31 19.12 10.90
C GLU A 349 4.81 19.97 9.73
N ALA A 350 5.51 19.39 8.76
CA ALA A 350 5.95 20.14 7.60
C ALA A 350 4.76 20.69 6.79
N GLY A 351 3.67 19.93 6.70
CA GLY A 351 2.40 20.38 6.14
C GLY A 351 1.85 21.62 6.86
N MET A 352 1.83 21.61 8.21
CA MET A 352 1.42 22.78 9.01
C MET A 352 2.23 24.02 8.65
N ARG A 353 3.55 23.88 8.68
CA ARG A 353 4.49 24.99 8.48
C ARG A 353 4.38 25.57 7.08
N VAL A 354 4.36 24.73 6.04
CA VAL A 354 4.31 25.18 4.64
C VAL A 354 2.96 25.83 4.32
N MET A 355 1.87 25.35 4.91
CA MET A 355 0.52 25.86 4.66
C MET A 355 0.09 26.97 5.64
N GLY A 356 0.95 27.35 6.59
CA GLY A 356 0.64 28.37 7.60
C GLY A 356 -0.55 28.02 8.49
N ARG A 357 -0.64 26.77 8.97
CA ARG A 357 -1.76 26.27 9.78
C ARG A 357 -1.32 25.94 11.21
N ASP A 358 -2.22 26.15 12.16
CA ASP A 358 -2.00 25.85 13.59
C ASP A 358 -2.31 24.39 13.99
N GLU A 359 -2.91 23.62 13.09
CA GLU A 359 -3.29 22.22 13.28
C GLU A 359 -2.64 21.29 12.24
N PRO A 360 -2.33 20.02 12.58
CA PRO A 360 -1.60 19.09 11.70
C PRO A 360 -2.24 18.94 10.32
N VAL A 361 -1.45 19.17 9.27
CA VAL A 361 -1.88 19.07 7.87
C VAL A 361 -1.34 17.77 7.28
N ASN A 362 -2.19 16.77 7.16
CA ASN A 362 -1.85 15.49 6.55
C ASN A 362 -1.73 15.61 5.02
N LEU A 363 -1.15 14.59 4.40
CA LEU A 363 -1.21 14.37 2.95
C LEU A 363 -2.68 14.26 2.50
N PRO A 364 -3.00 14.71 1.26
CA PRO A 364 -4.37 14.73 0.74
C PRO A 364 -4.95 13.32 0.53
N VAL A 365 -4.11 12.29 0.57
CA VAL A 365 -4.43 10.86 0.43
C VAL A 365 -3.50 10.04 1.32
N GLN A 366 -3.80 8.75 1.54
CA GLN A 366 -2.89 7.81 2.22
C GLN A 366 -1.76 7.38 1.26
N ALA A 367 -0.93 8.35 0.86
CA ALA A 367 0.06 8.18 -0.20
C ALA A 367 1.16 7.18 0.13
N ILE A 368 1.51 7.04 1.41
CA ILE A 368 2.57 6.15 1.88
C ILE A 368 2.09 4.70 1.77
N ASP A 369 0.84 4.43 2.17
CA ASP A 369 0.22 3.12 2.01
C ASP A 369 0.13 2.72 0.53
N HIS A 370 -0.43 3.59 -0.32
CA HIS A 370 -0.55 3.30 -1.75
C HIS A 370 0.81 3.07 -2.43
N ALA A 371 1.79 3.94 -2.19
CA ALA A 371 3.13 3.79 -2.78
C ALA A 371 3.80 2.50 -2.29
N THR A 372 3.71 2.19 -1.00
CA THR A 372 4.24 0.94 -0.44
C THR A 372 3.57 -0.28 -1.07
N GLY A 373 2.25 -0.24 -1.29
CA GLY A 373 1.51 -1.29 -1.98
C GLY A 373 2.00 -1.55 -3.40
N TYR A 374 2.23 -0.50 -4.19
CA TYR A 374 2.78 -0.67 -5.53
C TYR A 374 4.23 -1.17 -5.52
N LEU A 375 5.07 -0.75 -4.55
CA LEU A 375 6.42 -1.29 -4.36
C LEU A 375 6.39 -2.79 -4.01
N MET A 376 5.42 -3.22 -3.18
CA MET A 376 5.21 -4.63 -2.88
C MET A 376 4.77 -5.41 -4.12
N ALA A 377 3.90 -4.85 -4.97
CA ALA A 377 3.54 -5.46 -6.25
C ALA A 377 4.74 -5.58 -7.20
N THR A 378 5.58 -4.53 -7.29
CA THR A 378 6.86 -4.58 -8.01
C THR A 378 7.72 -5.73 -7.49
N ALA A 379 7.92 -5.82 -6.18
CA ALA A 379 8.71 -6.88 -5.57
C ALA A 379 8.16 -8.29 -5.88
N ALA A 380 6.84 -8.47 -5.81
CA ALA A 380 6.17 -9.73 -6.10
C ALA A 380 6.39 -10.17 -7.56
N ILE A 381 6.18 -9.28 -8.52
CA ILE A 381 6.32 -9.57 -9.96
C ILE A 381 7.79 -9.83 -10.33
N ARG A 382 8.72 -9.14 -9.69
CA ARG A 382 10.14 -9.39 -9.88
C ARG A 382 10.60 -10.70 -9.25
N GLY A 383 10.04 -11.05 -8.09
CA GLY A 383 10.18 -12.40 -7.52
C GLY A 383 9.73 -13.48 -8.51
N LEU A 384 8.61 -13.28 -9.21
CA LEU A 384 8.15 -14.21 -10.26
C LEU A 384 9.15 -14.28 -11.43
N THR A 385 9.71 -13.13 -11.83
CA THR A 385 10.72 -13.07 -12.90
C THR A 385 11.98 -13.84 -12.52
N MET A 386 12.48 -13.66 -11.30
CA MET A 386 13.63 -14.40 -10.77
C MET A 386 13.32 -15.89 -10.70
N ARG A 387 12.16 -16.27 -10.15
CA ARG A 387 11.73 -17.67 -10.07
C ARG A 387 11.63 -18.33 -11.45
N MET A 388 11.12 -17.63 -12.46
CA MET A 388 11.05 -18.14 -13.83
C MET A 388 12.43 -18.33 -14.47
N LYS A 389 13.39 -17.45 -14.19
CA LYS A 389 14.75 -17.49 -14.78
C LYS A 389 15.70 -18.44 -14.05
N GLU A 390 15.59 -18.46 -12.73
CA GLU A 390 16.61 -19.04 -11.83
C GLU A 390 16.04 -20.16 -10.95
N GLY A 391 14.72 -20.34 -10.90
CA GLY A 391 14.06 -21.36 -10.07
C GLY A 391 13.99 -20.99 -8.58
N VAL A 392 14.47 -19.82 -8.17
CA VAL A 392 14.55 -19.44 -6.75
C VAL A 392 13.33 -18.63 -6.29
N GLY A 393 12.89 -18.88 -5.06
CA GLY A 393 11.95 -17.97 -4.39
C GLY A 393 12.63 -16.70 -3.88
N SER A 394 11.85 -15.79 -3.29
CA SER A 394 12.37 -14.55 -2.72
C SER A 394 11.66 -14.17 -1.42
N GLU A 395 12.33 -13.35 -0.61
CA GLU A 395 11.76 -12.63 0.53
C GLU A 395 12.04 -11.14 0.35
N VAL A 396 10.99 -10.33 0.31
CA VAL A 396 11.08 -8.87 0.20
C VAL A 396 10.27 -8.20 1.29
N ARG A 397 10.88 -7.25 1.98
CA ARG A 397 10.25 -6.54 3.08
C ARG A 397 10.31 -5.03 2.87
N ALA A 398 9.15 -4.38 2.90
CA ALA A 398 8.98 -2.94 2.82
C ALA A 398 8.63 -2.35 4.20
N SER A 399 8.71 -1.03 4.36
CA SER A 399 8.16 -0.36 5.55
C SER A 399 7.54 1.00 5.19
N LEU A 400 6.42 1.33 5.83
CA LEU A 400 5.75 2.62 5.58
C LEU A 400 6.66 3.79 5.93
N ALA A 401 7.37 3.73 7.06
CA ALA A 401 8.30 4.77 7.46
C ALA A 401 9.45 4.96 6.45
N ARG A 402 9.94 3.88 5.82
CA ARG A 402 10.97 4.01 4.79
C ARG A 402 10.41 4.58 3.49
N THR A 403 9.21 4.18 3.06
CA THR A 403 8.52 4.83 1.94
C THR A 403 8.28 6.31 2.20
N ALA A 404 7.90 6.69 3.42
CA ALA A 404 7.67 8.07 3.82
C ALA A 404 8.92 8.95 3.63
N ALA A 405 10.12 8.42 3.90
CA ALA A 405 11.39 9.14 3.72
C ALA A 405 11.77 9.37 2.24
N GLU A 406 11.13 8.68 1.29
CA GLU A 406 11.27 9.00 -0.14
C GLU A 406 10.50 10.26 -0.53
N LEU A 407 9.41 10.58 0.17
CA LEU A 407 8.55 11.72 -0.18
C LEU A 407 9.30 13.06 -0.01
N LYS A 408 9.33 13.87 -1.07
CA LYS A 408 10.08 15.13 -1.11
C LYS A 408 9.17 16.35 -0.91
N LEU A 409 9.67 17.33 -0.15
CA LEU A 409 9.05 18.64 -0.03
C LEU A 409 9.08 19.37 -1.38
N ARG A 410 8.05 20.18 -1.63
CA ARG A 410 8.05 21.13 -2.74
C ARG A 410 8.97 22.31 -2.42
N SER A 411 9.67 22.79 -3.44
CA SER A 411 10.45 24.03 -3.37
C SER A 411 9.67 25.25 -3.91
N GLU A 412 8.65 25.01 -4.73
CA GLU A 412 7.80 26.02 -5.36
C GLU A 412 6.66 26.44 -4.42
N PRO A 413 6.20 27.70 -4.51
CA PRO A 413 5.07 28.18 -3.73
C PRO A 413 3.76 27.48 -4.14
N MET A 414 2.86 27.30 -3.17
CA MET A 414 1.59 26.59 -3.40
C MET A 414 0.69 27.27 -4.46
N SER A 415 0.82 28.58 -4.64
CA SER A 415 0.09 29.36 -5.66
C SER A 415 0.44 28.98 -7.10
N GLU A 416 1.56 28.29 -7.32
CA GLU A 416 1.99 27.82 -8.64
C GLU A 416 1.57 26.37 -8.93
N VAL A 417 0.97 25.69 -7.94
CA VAL A 417 0.50 24.31 -8.10
C VAL A 417 -0.77 24.29 -8.94
N VAL A 418 -0.69 23.67 -10.10
CA VAL A 418 -1.87 23.39 -10.93
C VAL A 418 -2.64 22.26 -10.27
N GLU A 419 -3.81 22.57 -9.73
CA GLU A 419 -4.64 21.59 -9.04
C GLU A 419 -5.10 20.47 -9.98
N LEU A 420 -5.16 19.26 -9.44
CA LEU A 420 -5.68 18.08 -10.12
C LEU A 420 -7.15 18.26 -10.50
N VAL A 421 -7.47 18.10 -11.78
CA VAL A 421 -8.86 18.12 -12.25
C VAL A 421 -9.60 16.87 -11.75
N ALA A 422 -10.76 17.07 -11.14
CA ALA A 422 -11.65 15.99 -10.70
C ALA A 422 -12.06 15.06 -11.87
N ASP A 423 -12.37 13.82 -11.55
CA ASP A 423 -12.80 12.83 -12.54
C ASP A 423 -14.22 13.10 -13.06
N ASP A 424 -14.50 12.65 -14.28
CA ASP A 424 -15.82 12.70 -14.90
C ASP A 424 -16.24 11.36 -15.51
N GLN A 425 -17.39 11.34 -16.21
CA GLN A 425 -17.95 10.11 -16.78
C GLN A 425 -17.01 9.41 -17.78
N ARG A 426 -16.12 10.14 -18.46
CA ARG A 426 -15.16 9.58 -19.44
C ARG A 426 -14.02 8.81 -18.77
N ASP A 427 -13.81 9.06 -17.47
CA ASP A 427 -12.82 8.36 -16.66
C ASP A 427 -13.36 7.06 -16.07
N ARG A 428 -14.60 6.67 -16.38
CA ARG A 428 -15.22 5.45 -15.85
C ARG A 428 -14.86 4.25 -16.72
N ALA A 429 -14.40 3.18 -16.06
CA ALA A 429 -14.28 1.87 -16.65
C ALA A 429 -15.66 1.22 -16.77
N GLU A 430 -15.85 0.48 -17.87
CA GLU A 430 -17.00 -0.40 -18.10
C GLU A 430 -16.57 -1.87 -17.98
N PRO A 431 -17.49 -2.79 -17.60
CA PRO A 431 -18.87 -2.54 -17.22
C PRO A 431 -19.02 -2.03 -15.76
N VAL A 432 -20.24 -1.63 -15.39
CA VAL A 432 -20.60 -1.35 -13.98
C VAL A 432 -20.40 -2.62 -13.15
N GLU A 433 -19.67 -2.48 -12.06
CA GLU A 433 -19.34 -3.53 -11.12
C GLU A 433 -20.53 -3.82 -10.20
N SER A 434 -20.91 -5.09 -10.10
CA SER A 434 -21.95 -5.54 -9.16
C SER A 434 -21.32 -5.94 -7.83
N THR A 435 -21.12 -4.96 -6.94
CA THR A 435 -20.48 -5.16 -5.63
C THR A 435 -21.45 -5.78 -4.60
N SER A 436 -20.95 -6.15 -3.42
CA SER A 436 -21.82 -6.54 -2.29
C SER A 436 -22.67 -5.40 -1.72
N TRP A 437 -22.34 -4.14 -2.00
CA TRP A 437 -23.02 -2.95 -1.46
C TRP A 437 -23.98 -2.30 -2.45
N GLY A 438 -23.92 -2.70 -3.73
CA GLY A 438 -24.69 -2.11 -4.82
C GLY A 438 -23.87 -1.93 -6.09
N PRO A 439 -24.47 -1.46 -7.20
CA PRO A 439 -23.74 -1.15 -8.41
C PRO A 439 -22.72 -0.03 -8.17
N ALA A 440 -21.57 -0.11 -8.81
CA ALA A 440 -20.55 0.94 -8.78
C ALA A 440 -19.75 0.96 -10.08
N SER A 441 -19.27 2.13 -10.49
CA SER A 441 -18.24 2.20 -11.53
C SER A 441 -16.87 2.35 -10.92
N ARG A 442 -15.84 1.94 -11.68
CA ARG A 442 -14.45 2.19 -11.33
C ARG A 442 -13.87 3.27 -12.21
N LEU A 443 -12.85 3.96 -11.73
CA LEU A 443 -11.98 4.75 -12.59
C LEU A 443 -11.22 3.81 -13.55
N VAL A 444 -10.92 4.28 -14.76
CA VAL A 444 -10.01 3.57 -15.67
C VAL A 444 -8.63 3.42 -15.01
N PRO A 445 -7.93 2.29 -15.20
CA PRO A 445 -6.63 2.09 -14.56
C PRO A 445 -5.61 3.16 -14.97
N PRO A 446 -4.73 3.59 -14.05
CA PRO A 446 -3.79 4.68 -14.30
C PRO A 446 -2.59 4.24 -15.14
N VAL A 447 -2.38 2.94 -15.32
CA VAL A 447 -1.28 2.36 -16.09
C VAL A 447 -1.81 1.50 -17.23
N ARG A 448 -1.18 1.67 -18.39
CA ARG A 448 -1.36 0.83 -19.58
C ARG A 448 -0.04 0.16 -19.90
N ILE A 449 -0.07 -1.15 -20.07
CA ILE A 449 1.07 -1.96 -20.50
C ILE A 449 0.66 -2.60 -21.82
N ASP A 450 1.45 -2.42 -22.87
CA ASP A 450 1.12 -2.95 -24.20
C ASP A 450 0.91 -4.48 -24.12
N ASP A 451 -0.16 -4.96 -24.74
CA ASP A 451 -0.66 -6.35 -24.71
C ASP A 451 -1.02 -6.92 -23.32
N ALA A 452 -0.99 -6.14 -22.24
CA ALA A 452 -1.22 -6.62 -20.86
C ALA A 452 -2.21 -5.72 -20.08
N PRO A 453 -3.51 -5.71 -20.44
CA PRO A 453 -4.49 -4.85 -19.79
C PRO A 453 -4.80 -5.30 -18.36
N LEU A 454 -4.97 -4.33 -17.44
CA LEU A 454 -5.53 -4.60 -16.12
C LEU A 454 -7.02 -4.93 -16.22
N ARG A 455 -7.39 -6.15 -15.82
CA ARG A 455 -8.77 -6.65 -15.80
C ARG A 455 -9.03 -7.46 -14.54
N TRP A 456 -9.97 -6.99 -13.72
CA TRP A 456 -10.40 -7.69 -12.51
C TRP A 456 -11.64 -8.51 -12.80
N LEU A 457 -11.61 -9.78 -12.43
CA LEU A 457 -12.69 -10.72 -12.72
C LEU A 457 -13.73 -10.77 -11.62
N TYR A 458 -13.28 -10.81 -10.38
CA TYR A 458 -14.18 -10.78 -9.24
C TYR A 458 -14.56 -9.32 -8.94
N PRO A 459 -15.86 -9.01 -8.82
CA PRO A 459 -16.28 -7.74 -8.24
C PRO A 459 -15.88 -7.71 -6.76
N ALA A 460 -15.84 -6.52 -6.18
CA ALA A 460 -15.64 -6.32 -4.77
C ALA A 460 -16.81 -6.95 -3.99
N ARG A 461 -16.49 -7.97 -3.20
CA ARG A 461 -17.44 -8.65 -2.31
C ARG A 461 -17.06 -8.42 -0.86
N ALA A 462 -18.05 -8.55 0.03
CA ALA A 462 -17.86 -8.46 1.47
C ALA A 462 -16.87 -9.54 1.97
N LEU A 463 -16.23 -9.26 3.11
CA LEU A 463 -15.29 -10.19 3.73
C LEU A 463 -15.98 -11.48 4.17
N GLY A 464 -15.45 -12.63 3.76
CA GLY A 464 -16.04 -13.94 4.04
C GLY A 464 -17.11 -14.37 3.04
N ALA A 465 -17.19 -13.74 1.87
CA ALA A 465 -18.10 -14.15 0.79
C ALA A 465 -17.66 -15.44 0.06
N TYR A 466 -16.46 -15.93 0.32
CA TYR A 466 -15.88 -17.11 -0.32
C TYR A 466 -15.32 -18.08 0.71
N GLU A 467 -15.19 -19.35 0.32
CA GLU A 467 -14.51 -20.38 1.10
C GLU A 467 -12.98 -20.24 1.03
N PRO A 468 -12.25 -20.64 2.09
CA PRO A 468 -10.79 -20.53 2.17
C PRO A 468 -10.12 -21.68 1.38
N GLU A 469 -10.34 -21.72 0.07
CA GLU A 469 -9.79 -22.74 -0.83
C GLU A 469 -9.27 -22.16 -2.15
N TRP A 470 -8.27 -22.82 -2.73
CA TRP A 470 -7.85 -22.53 -4.10
C TRP A 470 -8.84 -23.11 -5.10
N LEU A 471 -9.13 -22.38 -6.17
CA LEU A 471 -9.91 -22.93 -7.26
C LEU A 471 -9.08 -23.98 -8.02
N PRO A 472 -9.74 -25.01 -8.61
CA PRO A 472 -9.05 -26.04 -9.40
C PRO A 472 -8.22 -25.45 -10.54
N SER A 473 -8.71 -24.38 -11.17
CA SER A 473 -7.99 -23.62 -12.18
C SER A 473 -8.52 -22.17 -12.24
N ASN A 474 -7.66 -21.26 -12.69
CA ASN A 474 -8.03 -19.94 -13.20
C ASN A 474 -7.84 -19.83 -14.72
N ASP A 475 -7.97 -20.93 -15.46
CA ASP A 475 -7.87 -20.97 -16.92
C ASP A 475 -9.12 -20.39 -17.60
N ASP A 476 -10.29 -20.64 -17.01
CA ASP A 476 -11.58 -20.10 -17.45
C ASP A 476 -11.82 -18.66 -16.95
N LEU A 477 -10.81 -18.05 -16.32
CA LEU A 477 -10.81 -16.70 -15.73
C LEU A 477 -10.24 -15.64 -16.69
#